data_AF-A0A165WNJ8-F1
#
_entry.id   AF-A0A165WNJ8-F1
#
_cell.length_a   1.000
_cell.length_b   1.000
_cell.length_c   1.000
_cell.angle_alpha   90.00
_cell.angle_beta   90.00
_cell.angle_gamma   90.00
#
_symmetry.space_group_name_H-M   'P 1'
#
loop_
_entity.id
_entity.type
_entity.pdbx_description
1 polymer ?
#
loop_
_entity_poly.entity_id
_entity_poly.type
_entity_poly.pdbx_seq_one_letter_code
_entity_poly.pdbx_strand_id
1 'polypeptide(L)'
;FAERVLRVSQAPMIVILGLLAYMDRARSGLLILSEVRACERLILGLLMVASKYIYKSNTDHLTWSITSGIFDLYNTARIEREAFEVLQWDLTVSEREL
;
A
#
# COMPACT_ATOMS: atom_id res chain seq x y z
N PHE A 1 8.75 -0.16 10.54
CA PHE A 1 7.35 -0.03 10.05
C PHE A 1 6.98 -1.17 9.10
N ALA A 2 7.66 -1.34 7.96
CA ALA A 2 7.38 -2.39 6.97
C ALA A 2 7.25 -3.80 7.58
N GLU A 3 8.20 -4.20 8.43
CA GLU A 3 8.15 -5.49 9.13
C GLU A 3 6.87 -5.68 9.94
N ARG A 4 6.44 -4.64 10.67
CA ARG A 4 5.22 -4.68 11.48
C ARG A 4 4.00 -4.87 10.59
N VAL A 5 3.84 -4.04 9.56
CA VAL A 5 2.64 -4.10 8.71
C VAL A 5 2.54 -5.44 7.99
N LEU A 6 3.66 -5.99 7.48
CA LEU A 6 3.69 -7.30 6.83
C LEU A 6 3.38 -8.44 7.81
N ARG A 7 3.95 -8.39 9.02
CA ARG A 7 3.75 -9.41 10.06
C ARG A 7 2.33 -9.38 10.62
N VAL A 8 1.76 -8.19 10.85
CA VAL A 8 0.43 -8.03 11.46
C VAL A 8 -0.67 -8.23 10.42
N SER A 9 -0.48 -7.81 9.17
CA SER A 9 -1.48 -8.03 8.11
C SER A 9 -1.56 -9.48 7.65
N GLN A 10 -0.55 -10.31 7.97
CA GLN A 10 -0.43 -11.69 7.49
C GLN A 10 -0.61 -11.77 5.96
N ALA A 11 -0.03 -10.79 5.25
CA ALA A 11 -0.24 -10.66 3.81
C ALA A 11 0.33 -11.89 3.07
N PRO A 12 -0.45 -12.55 2.19
CA PRO A 12 0.05 -13.67 1.42
C PRO A 12 1.09 -13.20 0.40
N MET A 13 1.93 -14.12 -0.08
CA MET A 13 3.03 -13.79 -1.00
C MET A 13 2.57 -13.00 -2.24
N ILE A 14 1.39 -13.32 -2.80
CA ILE A 14 0.83 -12.59 -3.95
C ILE A 14 0.61 -11.10 -3.69
N VAL A 15 0.25 -10.72 -2.46
CA VAL A 15 0.11 -9.32 -2.04
C VAL A 15 1.47 -8.67 -1.91
N ILE A 16 2.47 -9.39 -1.40
CA ILE A 16 3.85 -8.90 -1.28
C ILE A 16 4.43 -8.64 -2.67
N LEU A 17 4.26 -9.56 -3.62
CA LEU A 17 4.73 -9.36 -4.99
C LEU A 17 4.01 -8.19 -5.67
N GLY A 18 2.68 -8.07 -5.48
CA GLY A 18 1.92 -6.93 -5.97
C GLY A 18 2.37 -5.58 -5.37
N LEU A 19 2.68 -5.54 -4.07
CA LEU A 19 3.29 -4.39 -3.43
C LEU A 19 4.62 -4.01 -4.10
N LEU A 20 5.49 -4.98 -4.38
CA LEU A 20 6.78 -4.73 -5.02
C LEU A 20 6.62 -4.21 -6.46
N ALA A 21 5.71 -4.79 -7.24
CA ALA A 21 5.38 -4.32 -8.59
C ALA A 21 4.87 -2.86 -8.56
N TYR A 22 3.96 -2.55 -7.64
CA TYR A 22 3.45 -1.20 -7.46
C TYR A 22 4.52 -0.21 -6.98
N MET A 23 5.44 -0.64 -6.11
CA MET A 23 6.56 0.20 -5.67
C MET A 23 7.49 0.54 -6.83
N ASP A 24 7.76 -0.40 -7.73
CA ASP A 24 8.60 -0.14 -8.90
C ASP A 24 7.91 0.83 -9.88
N ARG A 25 6.61 0.68 -10.10
CA ARG A 25 5.80 1.63 -10.90
C ARG A 25 5.79 3.04 -10.30
N ALA A 26 5.60 3.11 -8.98
CA ALA A 26 5.57 4.37 -8.24
C ALA A 26 6.91 5.14 -8.30
N ARG A 27 8.03 4.49 -8.66
CA ARG A 27 9.38 5.08 -8.69
C ARG A 27 9.45 6.37 -9.50
N SER A 28 8.69 6.46 -10.60
CA SER A 28 8.63 7.65 -11.47
C SER A 28 7.83 8.81 -10.88
N GLY A 29 6.87 8.54 -9.98
CA GLY A 29 6.02 9.53 -9.30
C GLY A 29 6.48 9.94 -7.90
N LEU A 30 7.59 9.36 -7.39
CA LEU A 30 8.11 9.56 -6.04
C LEU A 30 8.52 11.01 -5.72
N LEU A 31 8.68 11.88 -6.73
CA LEU A 31 9.00 13.30 -6.54
C LEU A 31 7.94 14.07 -5.72
N ILE A 32 6.77 13.48 -5.49
CA ILE A 32 5.62 14.11 -4.79
C ILE A 32 5.70 13.96 -3.26
N LEU A 33 6.59 13.12 -2.72
CA LEU A 33 6.58 12.75 -1.30
C LEU A 33 7.59 13.55 -0.46
N SER A 34 7.39 14.87 -0.33
CA SER A 34 8.14 15.70 0.64
C SER A 34 7.53 15.68 2.06
N GLU A 35 6.46 14.91 2.27
CA GLU A 35 5.74 14.88 3.55
C GLU A 35 6.40 13.96 4.58
N VAL A 36 6.15 14.27 5.86
CA VAL A 36 6.54 13.43 7.00
C VAL A 36 5.99 12.01 6.80
N ARG A 37 6.87 11.00 6.93
CA ARG A 37 6.55 9.57 6.79
C ARG A 37 6.05 9.17 5.40
N ALA A 38 6.57 9.83 4.37
CA ALA A 38 6.39 9.50 2.97
C ALA A 38 6.48 8.00 2.65
N CYS A 39 7.58 7.36 3.08
CA CYS A 39 7.83 5.95 2.81
C CYS A 39 6.81 5.04 3.48
N GLU A 40 6.45 5.31 4.74
CA GLU A 40 5.45 4.52 5.47
C GLU A 40 4.07 4.63 4.84
N ARG A 41 3.69 5.81 4.35
CA ARG A 41 2.42 6.04 3.65
C ARG A 41 2.39 5.31 2.33
N LEU A 42 3.47 5.40 1.54
CA LEU A 42 3.59 4.67 0.30
C LEU A 42 3.48 3.16 0.53
N ILE A 43 4.27 2.61 1.46
CA ILE A 43 4.24 1.18 1.79
C ILE A 43 2.84 0.74 2.24
N LEU A 44 2.22 1.48 3.16
CA LEU A 44 0.89 1.12 3.66
C LEU A 44 -0.17 1.21 2.58
N GLY A 45 -0.20 2.30 1.81
CA GLY A 45 -1.19 2.51 0.76
C GLY A 45 -1.09 1.48 -0.35
N LEU A 46 0.12 1.22 -0.85
CA LEU A 46 0.32 0.18 -1.89
C LEU A 46 -0.01 -1.21 -1.36
N LEU A 47 0.28 -1.50 -0.09
CA LEU A 47 -0.07 -2.78 0.54
C LEU A 47 -1.59 -2.95 0.69
N MET A 48 -2.32 -1.88 1.06
CA MET A 48 -3.79 -1.86 1.11
C MET A 48 -4.38 -2.13 -0.28
N VAL A 49 -3.90 -1.43 -1.30
CA VAL A 49 -4.34 -1.61 -2.69
C VAL A 49 -4.05 -3.03 -3.19
N ALA A 50 -2.85 -3.56 -3.00
CA ALA A 50 -2.53 -4.94 -3.36
C ALA A 50 -3.43 -5.95 -2.65
N SER A 51 -3.67 -5.77 -1.34
CA SER A 51 -4.54 -6.66 -0.56
C SER A 51 -5.98 -6.67 -1.09
N LYS A 52 -6.51 -5.49 -1.42
CA LYS A 52 -7.90 -5.30 -1.84
C LYS A 52 -8.16 -5.67 -3.30
N TYR A 53 -7.22 -5.41 -4.21
CA TYR A 53 -7.46 -5.57 -5.66
C TYR A 53 -6.81 -6.81 -6.27
N ILE A 54 -5.70 -7.29 -5.70
CA ILE A 54 -5.05 -8.52 -6.16
C ILE A 54 -5.59 -9.72 -5.38
N TYR A 55 -5.54 -9.65 -4.04
CA TYR A 55 -6.00 -10.75 -3.18
C TYR A 55 -7.48 -10.69 -2.81
N LYS A 56 -8.17 -9.57 -3.10
CA LYS A 56 -9.60 -9.37 -2.80
C LYS A 56 -9.94 -9.51 -1.31
N SER A 57 -9.07 -9.05 -0.43
CA SER A 57 -9.35 -8.99 1.01
C SER A 57 -10.44 -7.97 1.33
N ASN A 58 -11.35 -8.29 2.24
CA ASN A 58 -12.39 -7.38 2.75
C ASN A 58 -11.93 -6.57 3.99
N THR A 59 -10.67 -6.17 4.04
CA THR A 59 -10.08 -5.48 5.19
C THR A 59 -10.45 -4.00 5.21
N ASP A 60 -10.96 -3.50 6.34
CA ASP A 60 -11.37 -2.11 6.51
C ASP A 60 -10.23 -1.18 6.95
N HIS A 61 -10.47 0.14 6.89
CA HIS A 61 -9.47 1.13 7.28
C HIS A 61 -9.15 1.12 8.77
N LEU A 62 -10.09 0.68 9.62
CA LEU A 62 -9.84 0.55 11.05
C LEU A 62 -8.78 -0.52 11.33
N THR A 63 -8.89 -1.67 10.66
CA THR A 63 -7.90 -2.74 10.74
C THR A 63 -6.54 -2.23 10.29
N TRP A 64 -6.46 -1.54 9.14
CA TRP A 64 -5.20 -0.98 8.65
C TRP A 64 -4.61 0.11 9.56
N SER A 65 -5.44 0.90 10.23
CA SER A 65 -4.99 1.85 11.26
C SER A 65 -4.28 1.11 12.41
N ILE A 66 -4.91 0.05 12.94
CA ILE A 66 -4.33 -0.79 14.00
C ILE A 66 -3.04 -1.49 13.53
N THR A 67 -3.06 -2.05 12.31
CA THR A 67 -1.91 -2.71 11.68
C THR A 67 -0.73 -1.76 11.56
N SER A 68 -0.97 -0.52 11.11
CA SER A 68 0.07 0.50 10.97
C SER A 68 0.72 0.87 12.31
N GLY A 69 -0.07 0.92 13.39
CA GLY A 69 0.35 1.36 14.72
C GLY A 69 0.75 2.84 14.82
N ILE A 70 0.65 3.60 13.73
CA ILE A 70 1.10 5.01 13.68
C ILE A 70 0.17 5.95 12.90
N PHE A 71 -0.74 5.41 12.07
CA PHE A 71 -1.75 6.18 11.35
C PHE A 71 -3.12 5.88 11.92
N ASP A 72 -3.88 6.94 12.18
CA ASP A 72 -5.27 6.83 12.60
C ASP A 72 -6.18 6.44 11.41
N LEU A 73 -7.47 6.28 11.70
CA LEU A 73 -8.48 5.92 10.70
C LEU A 73 -8.53 6.92 9.53
N TYR A 74 -8.48 8.22 9.82
CA TYR A 74 -8.58 9.29 8.82
C TYR A 74 -7.37 9.28 7.88
N ASN A 75 -6.16 9.20 8.45
CA ASN A 75 -4.93 9.13 7.68
C ASN A 75 -4.86 7.84 6.87
N THR A 76 -5.35 6.71 7.39
CA THR A 76 -5.40 5.44 6.65
C THR A 76 -6.27 5.55 5.39
N ALA A 77 -7.45 6.16 5.51
CA ALA A 77 -8.32 6.41 4.36
C ALA A 77 -7.72 7.43 3.37
N ARG A 78 -6.95 8.40 3.86
CA ARG A 78 -6.21 9.35 3.00
C ARG A 78 -5.07 8.67 2.25
N ILE A 79 -4.32 7.82 2.93
CA ILE A 79 -3.20 7.04 2.36
C ILE A 79 -3.66 6.11 1.23
N GLU A 80 -4.82 5.45 1.37
CA GLU A 80 -5.36 4.62 0.28
C GLU A 80 -5.65 5.47 -0.97
N ARG A 81 -6.24 6.66 -0.80
CA ARG A 81 -6.52 7.57 -1.93
C ARG A 81 -5.23 8.05 -2.60
N GLU A 82 -4.24 8.44 -1.81
CA GLU A 82 -2.93 8.85 -2.33
C GLU A 82 -2.24 7.71 -3.10
N ALA A 83 -2.41 6.46 -2.67
CA ALA A 83 -1.88 5.31 -3.38
C ALA A 83 -2.51 5.14 -4.78
N PHE A 84 -3.82 5.39 -4.93
CA PHE A 84 -4.45 5.39 -6.26
C PHE A 84 -3.89 6.49 -7.16
N GLU A 85 -3.66 7.69 -6.62
CA GLU A 85 -3.07 8.80 -7.37
C GLU A 85 -1.62 8.49 -7.80
N VAL A 86 -0.82 7.90 -6.91
CA VAL A 86 0.56 7.47 -7.21
C VAL A 86 0.59 6.40 -8.30
N LEU A 87 -0.37 5.48 -8.29
CA LEU A 87 -0.50 4.45 -9.33
C LEU A 87 -1.20 4.96 -10.60
N GLN A 88 -1.63 6.21 -10.63
CA GLN A 88 -2.43 6.78 -11.73
C GLN A 88 -3.64 5.91 -12.08
N TRP A 89 -4.25 5.28 -11.06
CA TRP A 89 -5.36 4.34 -11.19
C TRP A 89 -5.06 3.07 -12.01
N ASP A 90 -3.80 2.80 -12.37
CA ASP A 90 -3.39 1.53 -12.96
C ASP A 90 -3.13 0.50 -11.85
N LEU A 91 -4.11 -0.39 -11.66
CA LEU A 91 -4.09 -1.49 -10.68
C LEU A 91 -3.77 -2.84 -11.33
N THR A 92 -3.41 -2.84 -12.60
CA THR A 92 -3.07 -4.08 -13.29
C THR A 92 -1.68 -4.54 -12.85
N VAL A 93 -1.52 -5.86 -12.74
CA VAL A 93 -0.23 -6.50 -12.47
C VAL A 93 -0.07 -7.63 -13.47
N SER A 94 1.06 -7.64 -14.18
CA SER A 94 1.42 -8.66 -15.16
C SER A 94 2.58 -9.51 -14.66
N GLU A 95 2.74 -10.72 -15.20
CA GLU A 95 3.86 -11.62 -14.85
C GLU A 95 5.24 -11.01 -15.12
N ARG A 96 5.34 -10.00 -15.98
CA ARG A 96 6.61 -9.31 -16.27
C ARG A 96 7.04 -8.38 -15.13
N GLU A 97 6.13 -8.05 -14.23
CA GLU A 97 6.33 -7.13 -13.11
C GLU A 97 6.49 -7.86 -11.76
N LEU A 98 6.37 -9.19 -11.76
CA LEU A 98 6.48 -10.08 -10.60
C LEU A 98 7.85 -10.76 -10.54
#